data_AF-L8H4D6-F1
#
_entry.id   AF-L8H4D6-F1
#
_cell.length_a   1.000
_cell.length_b   1.000
_cell.length_c   1.000
_cell.angle_alpha   90.00
_cell.angle_beta   90.00
_cell.angle_gamma   90.00
#
_symmetry.space_group_name_H-M   'P 1'
#
loop_
_entity.id
_entity.type
_entity.pdbx_description
1 polymer ?
#
loop_
_entity_poly.entity_id
_entity_poly.type
_entity_poly.pdbx_seq_one_letter_code
_entity_poly.pdbx_strand_id
1 'polypeptide(L)'
;MASLAGVSDREKLDALCQKTHKEQAVWFLNAFWETFAQAEAENVWKVVHKCFELDAAGKEGSQLDELQAHRLLEYCQDTHTVATLREKLRASGAIEGTPKKVPLTHILVTKHGVDWHALIHAPQGSREEVVKAEQMFSSVQALFASAAAKQAQSVEALAAASAAEAEAKSREDASKAAAAEAASREASAKASEAEARAKEAEAKAKEDDVLAVKAELEAALNDLKAQEAAHKAKTDELTRLSEEGNVVAKNKAKAELAQHLAQDPLALQKAKITQEVLVKKADKAAQVAKGATDEASRARASAEASANSASQSRAAADAAANQAAEATAAAQAARADSEKAKAAAEAAVEEANRKIAEADAYLDEARKRLPLGANWWMDRELTEAKAYLPKSKGGISKN
;
A
#
# COMPACT_ATOMS: atom_id res chain seq x y z
N MET A 1 -42.14 -38.91 24.44
CA MET A 1 -42.54 -39.20 23.05
C MET A 1 -43.20 -37.97 22.49
N ALA A 2 -42.64 -37.37 21.44
CA ALA A 2 -43.29 -36.25 20.77
C ALA A 2 -44.61 -36.72 20.13
N SER A 3 -45.71 -36.02 20.37
CA SER A 3 -47.01 -36.25 19.75
C SER A 3 -47.43 -35.03 18.91
N LEU A 4 -48.21 -35.26 17.85
CA LEU A 4 -48.80 -34.18 17.06
C LEU A 4 -49.93 -33.51 17.84
N ALA A 5 -50.09 -32.20 17.66
CA ALA A 5 -51.23 -31.47 18.17
C ALA A 5 -52.49 -31.89 17.38
N GLY A 6 -53.61 -32.08 18.07
CA GLY A 6 -54.88 -32.49 17.45
C GLY A 6 -55.53 -33.67 18.18
N VAL A 7 -56.85 -33.63 18.29
CA VAL A 7 -57.66 -34.68 18.91
C VAL A 7 -58.02 -35.74 17.85
N SER A 8 -58.26 -35.31 16.61
CA SER A 8 -58.51 -36.19 15.48
C SER A 8 -57.24 -36.49 14.67
N ASP A 9 -57.26 -37.60 13.94
CA ASP A 9 -56.17 -37.99 13.04
C ASP A 9 -55.94 -36.98 11.92
N ARG A 10 -57.02 -36.31 11.51
CA ARG A 10 -57.00 -35.21 10.54
C ARG A 10 -56.25 -33.99 11.09
N GLU A 11 -56.59 -33.54 12.29
CA GLU A 11 -55.91 -32.41 12.93
C GLU A 11 -54.42 -32.69 13.15
N LYS A 12 -54.08 -33.95 13.48
CA LYS A 12 -52.67 -34.38 13.59
C LYS A 12 -51.95 -34.31 12.24
N LEU A 13 -52.57 -34.78 11.15
CA LEU A 13 -51.99 -34.69 9.81
C LEU A 13 -51.80 -33.24 9.39
N ASP A 14 -52.79 -32.38 9.62
CA ASP A 14 -52.68 -30.95 9.31
C ASP A 14 -51.58 -30.29 10.16
N ALA A 15 -51.43 -30.65 11.44
CA ALA A 15 -50.35 -30.17 12.29
C ALA A 15 -48.95 -30.62 11.81
N LEU A 16 -48.82 -31.85 11.31
CA LEU A 16 -47.59 -32.33 10.69
C LEU A 16 -47.25 -31.53 9.41
N CYS A 17 -48.25 -31.29 8.58
CA CYS A 17 -48.13 -30.52 7.33
C CYS A 17 -47.79 -29.03 7.52
N GLN A 18 -47.87 -28.50 8.75
CA GLN A 18 -47.43 -27.13 9.08
C GLN A 18 -45.99 -27.07 9.60
N LYS A 19 -45.36 -28.21 9.90
CA LYS A 19 -43.95 -28.26 10.29
C LYS A 19 -43.06 -27.88 9.10
N THR A 20 -41.80 -27.54 9.34
CA THR A 20 -40.85 -27.28 8.24
C THR A 20 -40.66 -28.51 7.36
N HIS A 21 -40.20 -28.33 6.11
CA HIS A 21 -39.89 -29.45 5.21
C HIS A 21 -38.93 -30.47 5.85
N LYS A 22 -37.92 -30.00 6.61
CA LYS A 22 -37.02 -30.86 7.40
C LYS A 22 -37.79 -31.68 8.43
N GLU A 23 -38.59 -31.02 9.27
CA GLU A 23 -39.32 -31.71 10.33
C GLU A 23 -40.34 -32.72 9.77
N GLN A 24 -41.00 -32.41 8.66
CA GLN A 24 -41.89 -33.34 7.95
C GLN A 24 -41.15 -34.58 7.46
N ALA A 25 -39.96 -34.39 6.87
CA ALA A 25 -39.11 -35.47 6.40
C ALA A 25 -38.56 -36.34 7.53
N VAL A 26 -38.05 -35.73 8.61
CA VAL A 26 -37.56 -36.46 9.79
C VAL A 26 -38.70 -37.28 10.42
N TRP A 27 -39.91 -36.71 10.50
CA TRP A 27 -41.08 -37.42 11.00
C TRP A 27 -41.41 -38.67 10.17
N PHE A 28 -41.35 -38.54 8.84
CA PHE A 28 -41.53 -39.63 7.89
C PHE A 28 -40.44 -40.70 8.01
N LEU A 29 -39.17 -40.29 8.08
CA LEU A 29 -38.04 -41.20 8.23
C LEU A 29 -38.15 -41.99 9.54
N ASN A 30 -38.50 -41.34 10.65
CA ASN A 30 -38.71 -42.02 11.93
C ASN A 30 -39.85 -43.05 11.86
N ALA A 31 -40.95 -42.72 11.17
CA ALA A 31 -42.12 -43.58 11.08
C ALA A 31 -41.87 -44.89 10.33
N PHE A 32 -41.02 -44.85 9.31
CA PHE A 32 -40.80 -45.96 8.38
C PHE A 32 -39.33 -46.43 8.35
N TRP A 33 -38.55 -46.11 9.40
CA TRP A 33 -37.12 -46.39 9.44
C TRP A 33 -36.80 -47.88 9.27
N GLU A 34 -37.46 -48.72 10.08
CA GLU A 34 -37.28 -50.18 10.13
C GLU A 34 -37.84 -50.91 8.90
N THR A 35 -38.53 -50.21 8.00
CA THR A 35 -39.16 -50.83 6.82
C THR A 35 -38.36 -50.55 5.55
N PHE A 36 -38.37 -49.31 5.07
CA PHE A 36 -37.70 -48.92 3.83
C PHE A 36 -37.01 -47.56 3.91
N ALA A 37 -37.37 -46.72 4.89
CA ALA A 37 -36.92 -45.33 4.90
C ALA A 37 -35.41 -45.20 5.13
N GLN A 38 -34.74 -46.20 5.72
CA GLN A 38 -33.27 -46.21 5.82
C GLN A 38 -32.59 -46.15 4.44
N ALA A 39 -33.07 -46.92 3.46
CA ALA A 39 -32.52 -46.92 2.10
C ALA A 39 -32.85 -45.63 1.33
N GLU A 40 -33.97 -45.00 1.66
CA GLU A 40 -34.46 -43.77 1.04
C GLU A 40 -33.96 -42.48 1.71
N ALA A 41 -33.26 -42.58 2.85
CA ALA A 41 -32.90 -41.43 3.67
C ALA A 41 -32.11 -40.35 2.89
N GLU A 42 -31.14 -40.74 2.05
CA GLU A 42 -30.38 -39.82 1.20
C GLU A 42 -31.23 -39.20 0.09
N ASN A 43 -32.24 -39.92 -0.42
CA ASN A 43 -33.17 -39.36 -1.40
C ASN A 43 -34.10 -38.34 -0.74
N VAL A 44 -34.64 -38.67 0.43
CA VAL A 44 -35.46 -37.74 1.23
C VAL A 44 -34.67 -36.49 1.60
N TRP A 45 -33.38 -36.63 1.95
CA TRP A 45 -32.47 -35.51 2.16
C TRP A 45 -32.37 -34.57 0.96
N LYS A 46 -32.15 -35.11 -0.24
CA LYS A 46 -32.08 -34.35 -1.49
C LYS A 46 -33.40 -33.66 -1.81
N VAL A 47 -34.53 -34.34 -1.60
CA VAL A 47 -35.87 -33.79 -1.83
C VAL A 47 -36.12 -32.59 -0.91
N VAL A 48 -35.74 -32.66 0.36
CA VAL A 48 -35.85 -31.52 1.30
C VAL A 48 -34.99 -30.33 0.86
N HIS A 49 -33.75 -30.57 0.43
CA HIS A 49 -32.91 -29.49 -0.09
C HIS A 49 -33.51 -28.87 -1.35
N LYS A 50 -34.13 -29.68 -2.21
CA LYS A 50 -34.88 -29.17 -3.34
C LYS A 50 -36.09 -28.34 -2.91
N CYS A 51 -36.78 -28.72 -1.84
CA CYS A 51 -37.82 -27.87 -1.25
C CYS A 51 -37.25 -26.52 -0.78
N PHE A 52 -36.07 -26.48 -0.17
CA PHE A 52 -35.45 -25.23 0.27
C PHE A 52 -35.12 -24.29 -0.91
N GLU A 53 -34.80 -24.83 -2.08
CA GLU A 53 -34.59 -24.04 -3.30
C GLU A 53 -35.89 -23.52 -3.90
N LEU A 54 -36.97 -24.30 -3.82
CA LEU A 54 -38.24 -24.02 -4.48
C LEU A 54 -39.20 -23.20 -3.61
N ASP A 55 -39.12 -23.31 -2.29
CA ASP A 55 -39.95 -22.57 -1.35
C ASP A 55 -39.40 -21.15 -1.15
N ALA A 56 -40.26 -20.13 -1.24
CA ALA A 56 -39.88 -18.75 -0.99
C ALA A 56 -39.41 -18.51 0.46
N ALA A 57 -39.89 -19.32 1.41
CA ALA A 57 -39.44 -19.30 2.81
C ALA A 57 -38.17 -20.13 3.07
N GLY A 58 -37.62 -20.79 2.04
CA GLY A 58 -36.40 -21.58 2.13
C GLY A 58 -36.45 -22.66 3.21
N LYS A 59 -35.49 -22.63 4.14
CA LYS A 59 -35.38 -23.61 5.24
C LYS A 59 -36.52 -23.54 6.26
N GLU A 60 -37.21 -22.41 6.35
CA GLU A 60 -38.35 -22.21 7.26
C GLU A 60 -39.69 -22.54 6.57
N GLY A 61 -39.65 -22.91 5.29
CA GLY A 61 -40.83 -23.31 4.53
C GLY A 61 -41.46 -24.60 5.01
N SER A 62 -42.78 -24.69 4.86
CA SER A 62 -43.60 -25.85 5.25
C SER A 62 -44.38 -26.46 4.08
N GLN A 63 -44.75 -25.67 3.07
CA GLN A 63 -45.64 -26.12 2.00
C GLN A 63 -45.36 -25.37 0.70
N LEU A 64 -45.28 -26.10 -0.40
CA LEU A 64 -45.07 -25.55 -1.73
C LEU A 64 -46.38 -25.09 -2.36
N ASP A 65 -46.34 -24.05 -3.19
CA ASP A 65 -47.46 -23.77 -4.10
C ASP A 65 -47.56 -24.85 -5.20
N GLU A 66 -48.65 -24.83 -5.95
CA GLU A 66 -48.91 -25.83 -6.99
C GLU A 66 -47.82 -25.89 -8.07
N LEU A 67 -47.28 -24.75 -8.49
CA LEU A 67 -46.23 -24.69 -9.50
C LEU A 67 -44.91 -25.28 -8.98
N GLN A 68 -44.53 -24.93 -7.75
CA GLN A 68 -43.31 -25.47 -7.14
C GLN A 68 -43.45 -26.95 -6.78
N ALA A 69 -44.65 -27.39 -6.36
CA ALA A 69 -44.94 -28.80 -6.10
C ALA A 69 -44.82 -29.64 -7.37
N HIS A 70 -45.28 -29.12 -8.52
CA HIS A 70 -45.07 -29.75 -9.83
C HIS A 70 -43.58 -29.93 -10.15
N ARG A 71 -42.78 -28.86 -9.97
CA ARG A 71 -41.32 -28.92 -10.17
C ARG A 71 -40.62 -29.91 -9.25
N LEU A 72 -41.10 -30.04 -8.01
CA LEU A 72 -40.56 -31.02 -7.07
C LEU A 72 -40.89 -32.46 -7.48
N LEU A 73 -42.11 -32.73 -7.98
CA LEU A 73 -42.51 -34.04 -8.47
C LEU A 73 -41.69 -34.47 -9.69
N GLU A 74 -41.41 -33.55 -10.62
CA GLU A 74 -40.51 -33.77 -11.75
C GLU A 74 -39.09 -34.14 -11.27
N TYR A 75 -38.56 -33.39 -10.30
CA TYR A 75 -37.27 -33.69 -9.68
C TYR A 75 -37.24 -35.08 -9.01
N CYS A 76 -38.35 -35.48 -8.40
CA CYS A 76 -38.52 -36.80 -7.78
C CYS A 76 -38.63 -37.95 -8.78
N GLN A 77 -38.61 -37.66 -10.10
CA GLN A 77 -38.85 -38.58 -11.21
C GLN A 77 -40.23 -39.27 -11.17
N ASP A 78 -41.19 -38.64 -10.50
CA ASP A 78 -42.57 -39.13 -10.47
C ASP A 78 -43.32 -38.71 -11.74
N THR A 79 -43.92 -39.67 -12.44
CA THR A 79 -44.72 -39.43 -13.66
C THR A 79 -46.11 -38.87 -13.36
N HIS A 80 -46.44 -38.63 -12.09
CA HIS A 80 -47.75 -38.20 -11.64
C HIS A 80 -47.81 -36.67 -11.51
N THR A 81 -48.86 -36.05 -12.05
CA THR A 81 -49.14 -34.61 -11.88
C THR A 81 -49.67 -34.30 -10.48
N VAL A 82 -49.64 -33.03 -10.04
CA VAL A 82 -50.27 -32.59 -8.77
C VAL A 82 -51.76 -32.93 -8.74
N ALA A 83 -52.44 -32.97 -9.89
CA ALA A 83 -53.82 -33.43 -9.99
C ALA A 83 -53.95 -34.90 -9.57
N THR A 84 -53.10 -35.77 -10.10
CA THR A 84 -53.08 -37.21 -9.75
C THR A 84 -52.65 -37.44 -8.30
N LEU A 85 -51.72 -36.64 -7.77
CA LEU A 85 -51.36 -36.63 -6.34
C LEU A 85 -52.59 -36.33 -5.47
N ARG A 86 -53.33 -35.26 -5.78
CA ARG A 86 -54.55 -34.87 -5.04
C ARG A 86 -55.64 -35.93 -5.12
N GLU A 87 -55.79 -36.62 -6.25
CA GLU A 87 -56.75 -37.73 -6.38
C GLU A 87 -56.41 -38.90 -5.46
N LYS A 88 -55.14 -39.31 -5.41
CA LYS A 88 -54.67 -40.38 -4.52
C LYS A 88 -54.86 -40.01 -3.05
N LEU A 89 -54.57 -38.76 -2.68
CA LEU A 89 -54.76 -38.27 -1.31
C LEU A 89 -56.25 -38.14 -0.93
N ARG A 90 -57.13 -37.79 -1.86
CA ARG A 90 -58.59 -37.81 -1.63
C ARG A 90 -59.10 -39.24 -1.45
N ALA A 91 -58.62 -40.18 -2.26
CA ALA A 91 -58.99 -41.59 -2.16
C ALA A 91 -58.55 -42.22 -0.83
N SER A 92 -57.41 -41.80 -0.28
CA SER A 92 -56.94 -42.26 1.04
C SER A 92 -57.56 -41.51 2.22
N GLY A 93 -58.40 -40.49 1.98
CA GLY A 93 -58.96 -39.62 3.02
C GLY A 93 -57.95 -38.65 3.65
N ALA A 94 -56.75 -38.53 3.08
CA ALA A 94 -55.67 -37.69 3.58
C ALA A 94 -55.84 -36.20 3.25
N ILE A 95 -56.80 -35.80 2.41
CA ILE A 95 -57.19 -34.39 2.19
C ILE A 95 -58.68 -34.30 1.89
N GLU A 96 -59.28 -33.16 2.25
CA GLU A 96 -60.62 -32.76 1.79
C GLU A 96 -60.51 -31.56 0.85
N GLY A 97 -61.24 -31.59 -0.26
CA GLY A 97 -61.26 -30.51 -1.25
C GLY A 97 -59.98 -30.38 -2.09
N THR A 98 -59.65 -29.15 -2.46
CA THR A 98 -58.51 -28.83 -3.36
C THR A 98 -57.54 -27.87 -2.64
N PRO A 99 -56.68 -28.39 -1.76
CA PRO A 99 -55.73 -27.55 -1.03
C PRO A 99 -54.78 -26.86 -2.02
N LYS A 100 -54.63 -25.53 -1.87
CA LYS A 100 -53.82 -24.68 -2.75
C LYS A 100 -52.32 -24.87 -2.55
N LYS A 101 -51.92 -25.34 -1.37
CA LYS A 101 -50.53 -25.64 -1.01
C LYS A 101 -50.35 -27.14 -0.82
N VAL A 102 -49.15 -27.62 -1.13
CA VAL A 102 -48.77 -29.02 -1.09
C VAL A 102 -47.61 -29.19 -0.09
N PRO A 103 -47.88 -29.74 1.10
CA PRO A 103 -46.85 -30.13 2.08
C PRO A 103 -45.97 -31.27 1.55
N LEU A 104 -44.73 -31.33 2.00
CA LEU A 104 -43.81 -32.43 1.66
C LEU A 104 -44.35 -33.79 2.13
N THR A 105 -45.01 -33.84 3.29
CA THR A 105 -45.65 -35.06 3.82
C THR A 105 -46.61 -35.71 2.83
N HIS A 106 -47.43 -34.91 2.13
CA HIS A 106 -48.38 -35.43 1.15
C HIS A 106 -47.69 -36.07 -0.07
N ILE A 107 -46.57 -35.50 -0.48
CA ILE A 107 -45.75 -36.02 -1.59
C ILE A 107 -45.10 -37.33 -1.17
N LEU A 108 -44.47 -37.39 0.01
CA LEU A 108 -43.80 -38.59 0.51
C LEU A 108 -44.78 -39.75 0.73
N VAL A 109 -45.94 -39.48 1.33
CA VAL A 109 -46.99 -40.48 1.55
C VAL A 109 -47.43 -41.11 0.23
N THR A 110 -47.65 -40.28 -0.80
CA THR A 110 -48.14 -40.74 -2.09
C THR A 110 -47.07 -41.43 -2.92
N LYS A 111 -45.84 -40.92 -2.91
CA LYS A 111 -44.70 -41.49 -3.63
C LYS A 111 -44.39 -42.90 -3.16
N HIS A 112 -44.35 -43.09 -1.84
CA HIS A 112 -44.02 -44.38 -1.24
C HIS A 112 -45.25 -45.26 -0.99
N GLY A 113 -46.46 -44.76 -1.28
CA GLY A 113 -47.72 -45.51 -1.13
C GLY A 113 -48.00 -45.95 0.31
N VAL A 114 -47.54 -45.17 1.30
CA VAL A 114 -47.67 -45.52 2.73
C VAL A 114 -48.98 -45.04 3.33
N ASP A 115 -49.41 -45.68 4.42
CA ASP A 115 -50.58 -45.24 5.18
C ASP A 115 -50.25 -44.00 6.02
N TRP A 116 -51.05 -42.94 5.82
CA TRP A 116 -50.88 -41.69 6.54
C TRP A 116 -51.33 -41.79 8.01
N HIS A 117 -52.21 -42.73 8.37
CA HIS A 117 -52.56 -42.98 9.77
C HIS A 117 -51.36 -43.58 10.52
N ALA A 118 -50.67 -44.56 9.91
CA ALA A 118 -49.43 -45.11 10.46
C ALA A 118 -48.36 -44.02 10.66
N LEU A 119 -48.27 -43.04 9.74
CA LEU A 119 -47.33 -41.92 9.83
C LEU A 119 -47.60 -40.99 11.03
N ILE A 120 -48.86 -40.61 11.28
CA ILE A 120 -49.19 -39.64 12.35
C ILE A 120 -49.12 -40.25 13.76
N HIS A 121 -49.31 -41.57 13.88
CA HIS A 121 -49.25 -42.29 15.16
C HIS A 121 -47.88 -42.92 15.43
N ALA A 122 -46.94 -42.79 14.50
CA ALA A 122 -45.61 -43.33 14.66
C ALA A 122 -44.86 -42.73 15.88
N PRO A 123 -44.05 -43.54 16.59
CA PRO A 123 -43.25 -43.05 17.71
C PRO A 123 -42.12 -42.12 17.24
N GLN A 124 -42.04 -40.92 17.81
CA GLN A 124 -41.10 -39.87 17.38
C GLN A 124 -39.98 -39.56 18.40
N GLY A 125 -39.71 -40.47 19.34
CA GLY A 125 -38.67 -40.29 20.35
C GLY A 125 -38.83 -39.04 21.24
N SER A 126 -37.74 -38.59 21.88
CA SER A 126 -37.73 -37.40 22.75
C SER A 126 -37.44 -36.12 21.96
N ARG A 127 -38.37 -35.16 21.97
CA ARG A 127 -38.19 -33.85 21.32
C ARG A 127 -37.07 -33.02 21.95
N GLU A 128 -36.84 -33.18 23.25
CA GLU A 128 -35.82 -32.41 23.98
C GLU A 128 -34.40 -32.76 23.52
N GLU A 129 -34.13 -34.04 23.27
CA GLU A 129 -32.81 -34.51 22.81
C GLU A 129 -32.53 -34.03 21.38
N VAL A 130 -33.54 -34.04 20.50
CA VAL A 130 -33.43 -33.53 19.12
C VAL A 130 -33.12 -32.03 19.13
N VAL A 131 -33.88 -31.23 19.89
CA VAL A 131 -33.66 -29.77 19.98
C VAL A 131 -32.27 -29.45 20.53
N LYS A 132 -31.81 -30.18 21.54
CA LYS A 132 -30.48 -29.97 22.13
C LYS A 132 -29.36 -30.35 21.16
N ALA A 133 -29.53 -31.42 20.39
CA ALA A 133 -28.58 -31.80 19.35
C ALA A 133 -28.52 -30.76 18.21
N GLU A 134 -29.67 -30.24 17.76
CA GLU A 134 -29.74 -29.16 16.76
C GLU A 134 -29.08 -27.87 17.27
N GLN A 135 -29.27 -27.53 18.55
CA GLN A 135 -28.60 -26.39 19.16
C GLN A 135 -27.08 -26.55 19.17
N MET A 136 -26.57 -27.72 19.55
CA MET A 136 -25.13 -28.00 19.51
C MET A 136 -24.58 -27.91 18.09
N PHE A 137 -25.31 -28.43 17.09
CA PHE A 137 -24.92 -28.34 15.69
C PHE A 137 -24.84 -26.87 15.21
N SER A 138 -25.87 -26.07 15.47
CA SER A 138 -25.91 -24.66 15.10
C SER A 138 -24.78 -23.86 15.76
N SER A 139 -24.46 -24.17 17.02
CA SER A 139 -23.33 -23.56 17.75
C SER A 139 -21.99 -23.92 17.12
N VAL A 140 -21.80 -25.18 16.72
CA VAL A 140 -20.59 -25.65 16.05
C VAL A 140 -20.44 -24.95 14.68
N GLN A 141 -21.52 -24.85 13.91
CA GLN A 141 -21.50 -24.15 12.62
C GLN A 141 -21.13 -22.67 12.77
N ALA A 142 -21.68 -21.98 13.79
CA ALA A 142 -21.36 -20.58 14.07
C ALA A 142 -19.87 -20.38 14.43
N LEU A 143 -19.29 -21.29 15.22
CA LEU A 143 -17.87 -21.23 15.58
C LEU A 143 -16.96 -21.44 14.38
N PHE A 144 -17.32 -22.31 13.43
CA PHE A 144 -16.56 -22.46 12.19
C PHE A 144 -16.64 -21.25 11.29
N ALA A 145 -17.83 -20.66 11.14
CA ALA A 145 -17.97 -19.40 10.40
C ALA A 145 -17.06 -18.31 11.01
N SER A 146 -17.00 -18.23 12.34
CA SER A 146 -16.10 -17.32 13.05
C SER A 146 -14.62 -17.67 12.83
N ALA A 147 -14.23 -18.95 12.91
CA ALA A 147 -12.86 -19.39 12.68
C ALA A 147 -12.40 -19.12 11.23
N ALA A 148 -13.26 -19.37 10.24
CA ALA A 148 -13.00 -19.07 8.85
C ALA A 148 -12.84 -17.56 8.61
N ALA A 149 -13.68 -16.73 9.23
CA ALA A 149 -13.56 -15.28 9.15
C ALA A 149 -12.24 -14.78 9.77
N LYS A 150 -11.85 -15.30 10.94
CA LYS A 150 -10.58 -14.96 11.59
C LYS A 150 -9.37 -15.45 10.80
N GLN A 151 -9.47 -16.60 10.14
CA GLN A 151 -8.44 -17.09 9.23
C GLN A 151 -8.30 -16.22 7.98
N ALA A 152 -9.40 -15.71 7.43
CA ALA A 152 -9.35 -14.75 6.33
C ALA A 152 -8.66 -13.44 6.78
N GLN A 153 -9.02 -12.93 7.96
CA GLN A 153 -8.39 -11.75 8.56
C GLN A 153 -6.89 -11.95 8.81
N SER A 154 -6.45 -13.14 9.25
CA SER A 154 -5.03 -13.42 9.47
C SER A 154 -4.23 -13.45 8.17
N VAL A 155 -4.81 -13.95 7.07
CA VAL A 155 -4.20 -13.91 5.74
C VAL A 155 -4.10 -12.48 5.22
N GLU A 156 -5.15 -11.67 5.38
CA GLU A 156 -5.14 -10.26 5.01
C GLU A 156 -4.11 -9.45 5.80
N ALA A 157 -4.04 -9.67 7.12
CA ALA A 157 -3.06 -9.01 7.99
C ALA A 157 -1.62 -9.42 7.64
N LEU A 158 -1.38 -10.69 7.27
CA LEU A 158 -0.07 -11.15 6.81
C LEU A 158 0.33 -10.50 5.47
N ALA A 159 -0.61 -10.35 4.54
CA ALA A 159 -0.38 -9.66 3.28
C ALA A 159 -0.06 -8.18 3.51
N ALA A 160 -0.79 -7.51 4.41
CA ALA A 160 -0.52 -6.13 4.80
C ALA A 160 0.85 -5.97 5.47
N ALA A 161 1.24 -6.87 6.37
CA ALA A 161 2.56 -6.88 6.98
C ALA A 161 3.67 -7.04 5.95
N SER A 162 3.51 -7.98 5.00
CA SER A 162 4.48 -8.20 3.93
C SER A 162 4.64 -6.99 3.02
N ALA A 163 3.54 -6.32 2.69
CA ALA A 163 3.55 -5.08 1.89
C ALA A 163 4.24 -3.93 2.64
N ALA A 164 3.95 -3.76 3.93
CA ALA A 164 4.58 -2.73 4.76
C ALA A 164 6.09 -2.96 4.92
N GLU A 165 6.54 -4.21 5.05
CA GLU A 165 7.96 -4.55 5.07
C GLU A 165 8.69 -4.23 3.76
N ALA A 166 8.04 -4.51 2.62
CA ALA A 166 8.57 -4.17 1.30
C ALA A 166 8.70 -2.65 1.12
N GLU A 167 7.70 -1.89 1.58
CA GLU A 167 7.76 -0.42 1.56
C GLU A 167 8.86 0.11 2.49
N ALA A 168 8.97 -0.40 3.72
CA ALA A 168 10.03 -0.01 4.65
C ALA A 168 11.42 -0.21 4.05
N LYS A 169 11.66 -1.36 3.41
CA LYS A 169 12.91 -1.63 2.69
C LYS A 169 13.16 -0.65 1.55
N SER A 170 12.14 -0.38 0.73
CA SER A 170 12.24 0.60 -0.36
C SER A 170 12.57 2.01 0.14
N ARG A 171 12.01 2.42 1.28
CA ARG A 171 12.28 3.73 1.88
C ARG A 171 13.67 3.81 2.50
N GLU A 172 14.14 2.72 3.10
CA GLU A 172 15.51 2.61 3.62
C GLU A 172 16.54 2.76 2.49
N ASP A 173 16.33 2.08 1.36
CA ASP A 173 17.21 2.19 0.19
C ASP A 173 17.19 3.60 -0.42
N ALA A 174 16.01 4.24 -0.47
CA ALA A 174 15.89 5.65 -0.90
C ALA A 174 16.60 6.61 0.05
N SER A 175 16.51 6.40 1.36
CA SER A 175 17.23 7.19 2.37
C SER A 175 18.75 7.06 2.22
N LYS A 176 19.26 5.85 2.01
CA LYS A 176 20.69 5.62 1.72
C LYS A 176 21.15 6.32 0.44
N ALA A 177 20.35 6.26 -0.62
CA ALA A 177 20.66 6.94 -1.88
C ALA A 177 20.68 8.47 -1.70
N ALA A 178 19.70 9.04 -1.00
CA ALA A 178 19.64 10.47 -0.72
C ALA A 178 20.81 10.93 0.16
N ALA A 179 21.21 10.14 1.16
CA ALA A 179 22.38 10.43 1.99
C ALA A 179 23.69 10.41 1.18
N ALA A 180 23.84 9.46 0.24
CA ALA A 180 24.99 9.41 -0.65
C ALA A 180 25.05 10.62 -1.60
N GLU A 181 23.90 11.04 -2.14
CA GLU A 181 23.82 12.25 -2.95
C GLU A 181 24.16 13.50 -2.13
N ALA A 182 23.60 13.65 -0.93
CA ALA A 182 23.92 14.77 -0.04
C ALA A 182 25.43 14.86 0.26
N ALA A 183 26.08 13.73 0.54
CA ALA A 183 27.53 13.68 0.75
C ALA A 183 28.32 14.09 -0.51
N SER A 184 27.89 13.63 -1.69
CA SER A 184 28.51 14.02 -2.96
C SER A 184 28.40 15.52 -3.23
N ARG A 185 27.21 16.10 -3.00
CA ARG A 185 26.98 17.54 -3.18
C ARG A 185 27.74 18.39 -2.18
N GLU A 186 27.86 17.93 -0.93
CA GLU A 186 28.69 18.60 0.07
C GLU A 186 30.18 18.59 -0.32
N ALA A 187 30.69 17.49 -0.86
CA ALA A 187 32.06 17.44 -1.37
C ALA A 187 32.26 18.41 -2.55
N SER A 188 31.31 18.48 -3.48
CA SER A 188 31.33 19.44 -4.58
C SER A 188 31.32 20.89 -4.08
N ALA A 189 30.49 21.20 -3.09
CA ALA A 189 30.44 22.54 -2.50
C ALA A 189 31.77 22.95 -1.87
N LYS A 190 32.41 22.05 -1.11
CA LYS A 190 33.74 22.29 -0.52
C LYS A 190 34.81 22.51 -1.59
N ALA A 191 34.76 21.76 -2.69
CA ALA A 191 35.68 21.93 -3.81
C ALA A 191 35.49 23.29 -4.50
N SER A 192 34.25 23.68 -4.80
CA SER A 192 33.95 24.98 -5.41
C SER A 192 34.31 26.15 -4.49
N GLU A 193 34.10 26.02 -3.18
CA GLU A 193 34.50 27.04 -2.20
C GLU A 193 36.02 27.22 -2.15
N ALA A 194 36.79 26.12 -2.18
CA ALA A 194 38.24 26.17 -2.23
C ALA A 194 38.75 26.82 -3.52
N GLU A 195 38.13 26.53 -4.67
CA GLU A 195 38.44 27.16 -5.94
C GLU A 195 38.14 28.67 -5.94
N ALA A 196 36.99 29.07 -5.40
CA ALA A 196 36.64 30.48 -5.25
C ALA A 196 37.67 31.24 -4.41
N ARG A 197 38.08 30.67 -3.26
CA ARG A 197 39.13 31.25 -2.42
C ARG A 197 40.47 31.37 -3.15
N ALA A 198 40.85 30.37 -3.94
CA ALA A 198 42.07 30.42 -4.73
C ALA A 198 42.02 31.54 -5.79
N LYS A 199 40.88 31.68 -6.49
CA LYS A 199 40.69 32.72 -7.50
C LYS A 199 40.61 34.13 -6.92
N GLU A 200 40.03 34.30 -5.74
CA GLU A 200 40.06 35.58 -5.02
C GLU A 200 41.48 35.98 -4.59
N ALA A 201 42.28 35.02 -4.12
CA ALA A 201 43.67 35.28 -3.78
C ALA A 201 44.50 35.66 -5.02
N GLU A 202 44.27 35.00 -6.16
CA GLU A 202 44.88 35.33 -7.45
C GLU A 202 44.49 36.75 -7.89
N ALA A 203 43.19 37.09 -7.85
CA ALA A 203 42.71 38.42 -8.21
C ALA A 203 43.37 39.51 -7.36
N LYS A 204 43.44 39.31 -6.03
CA LYS A 204 44.11 40.26 -5.13
C LYS A 204 45.59 40.43 -5.46
N ALA A 205 46.31 39.34 -5.75
CA ALA A 205 47.71 39.42 -6.15
C ALA A 205 47.88 40.22 -7.46
N LYS A 206 46.95 40.10 -8.41
CA LYS A 206 46.96 40.90 -9.64
C LYS A 206 46.60 42.37 -9.43
N GLU A 207 45.71 42.67 -8.49
CA GLU A 207 45.45 44.05 -8.07
C GLU A 207 46.69 44.68 -7.43
N ASP A 208 47.40 43.94 -6.58
CA ASP A 208 48.67 44.37 -5.98
C ASP A 208 49.75 44.63 -7.06
N ASP A 209 49.84 43.78 -8.09
CA ASP A 209 50.72 43.98 -9.26
C ASP A 209 50.38 45.31 -9.99
N VAL A 210 49.09 45.62 -10.16
CA VAL A 210 48.65 46.88 -10.79
C VAL A 210 49.06 48.09 -9.95
N LEU A 211 48.92 48.02 -8.63
CA LEU A 211 49.34 49.09 -7.72
C LEU A 211 50.85 49.33 -7.81
N ALA A 212 51.66 48.26 -7.84
CA ALA A 212 53.10 48.35 -8.00
C ALA A 212 53.50 49.01 -9.33
N VAL A 213 52.90 48.59 -10.44
CA VAL A 213 53.19 49.18 -11.77
C VAL A 213 52.72 50.64 -11.86
N LYS A 214 51.60 51.01 -11.23
CA LYS A 214 51.16 52.40 -11.15
C LYS A 214 52.14 53.28 -10.38
N ALA A 215 52.70 52.78 -9.28
CA ALA A 215 53.73 53.50 -8.52
C ALA A 215 55.01 53.69 -9.36
N GLU A 216 55.45 52.67 -10.11
CA GLU A 216 56.58 52.80 -11.05
C GLU A 216 56.30 53.84 -12.15
N LEU A 217 55.10 53.83 -12.74
CA LEU A 217 54.69 54.79 -13.77
C LEU A 217 54.64 56.21 -13.22
N GLU A 218 54.14 56.42 -12.00
CA GLU A 218 54.12 57.73 -11.35
C GLU A 218 55.52 58.27 -11.09
N ALA A 219 56.45 57.41 -10.64
CA ALA A 219 57.86 57.78 -10.49
C ALA A 219 58.49 58.18 -11.84
N ALA A 220 58.23 57.44 -12.92
CA ALA A 220 58.73 57.77 -14.25
C ALA A 220 58.12 59.05 -14.82
N LEU A 221 56.84 59.33 -14.54
CA LEU A 221 56.18 60.59 -14.91
C LEU A 221 56.82 61.79 -14.19
N ASN A 222 57.18 61.63 -12.91
CA ASN A 222 57.85 62.66 -12.15
C ASN A 222 59.29 62.91 -12.64
N ASP A 223 60.04 61.86 -12.99
CA ASP A 223 61.36 61.99 -13.62
C ASP A 223 61.27 62.68 -14.99
N LEU A 224 60.31 62.30 -15.83
CA LEU A 224 60.10 62.96 -17.12
C LEU A 224 59.81 64.46 -16.96
N LYS A 225 58.91 64.83 -16.03
CA LYS A 225 58.62 66.24 -15.73
C LYS A 225 59.86 66.99 -15.24
N ALA A 226 60.69 66.36 -14.41
CA ALA A 226 61.94 66.95 -13.93
C ALA A 226 62.93 67.18 -15.08
N GLN A 227 63.06 66.22 -16.00
CA GLN A 227 63.93 66.36 -17.18
C GLN A 227 63.41 67.40 -18.17
N GLU A 228 62.09 67.48 -18.39
CA GLU A 228 61.46 68.52 -19.19
C GLU A 228 61.69 69.91 -18.59
N ALA A 229 61.51 70.06 -17.28
CA ALA A 229 61.77 71.31 -16.56
C ALA A 229 63.25 71.71 -16.62
N ALA A 230 64.19 70.77 -16.44
CA ALA A 230 65.62 71.03 -16.52
C ALA A 230 66.06 71.42 -17.94
N HIS A 231 65.55 70.74 -18.97
CA HIS A 231 65.82 71.09 -20.36
C HIS A 231 65.28 72.48 -20.71
N LYS A 232 64.04 72.77 -20.29
CA LYS A 232 63.41 74.09 -20.49
C LYS A 232 64.19 75.19 -19.76
N ALA A 233 64.53 75.00 -18.48
CA ALA A 233 65.30 75.98 -17.71
C ALA A 233 66.65 76.28 -18.36
N LYS A 234 67.36 75.26 -18.84
CA LYS A 234 68.65 75.44 -19.55
C LYS A 234 68.47 76.15 -20.89
N THR A 235 67.39 75.88 -21.61
CA THR A 235 67.03 76.60 -22.83
C THR A 235 66.72 78.07 -22.53
N ASP A 236 65.90 78.36 -21.52
CA ASP A 236 65.52 79.72 -21.11
C ASP A 236 66.74 80.53 -20.64
N GLU A 237 67.63 79.92 -19.85
CA GLU A 237 68.87 80.54 -19.37
C GLU A 237 69.85 80.87 -20.51
N LEU A 238 70.09 79.92 -21.43
CA LEU A 238 70.96 80.13 -22.59
C LEU A 238 70.38 81.15 -23.56
N THR A 239 69.05 81.18 -23.76
CA THR A 239 68.36 82.24 -24.52
C THR A 239 68.62 83.60 -23.91
N ARG A 240 68.40 83.77 -22.60
CA ARG A 240 68.65 85.03 -21.89
C ARG A 240 70.11 85.49 -22.00
N LEU A 241 71.06 84.59 -21.75
CA LEU A 241 72.51 84.88 -21.85
C LEU A 241 72.96 85.19 -23.29
N SER A 242 72.22 84.73 -24.31
CA SER A 242 72.48 85.07 -25.71
C SER A 242 72.06 86.50 -26.08
N GLU A 243 71.19 87.10 -25.26
CA GLU A 243 70.58 88.44 -25.44
C GLU A 243 71.16 89.50 -24.47
N GLU A 244 71.87 89.08 -23.41
CA GLU A 244 72.43 89.94 -22.36
C GLU A 244 73.98 89.79 -22.22
N GLY A 245 74.70 90.86 -21.89
CA GLY A 245 76.16 90.83 -21.62
C GLY A 245 77.10 91.37 -22.73
N ASN A 246 78.41 91.18 -22.53
CA ASN A 246 79.50 91.55 -23.46
C ASN A 246 79.41 90.76 -24.78
N VAL A 247 79.78 91.37 -25.92
CA VAL A 247 79.80 90.77 -27.29
C VAL A 247 80.41 89.36 -27.33
N VAL A 248 81.49 89.09 -26.59
CA VAL A 248 82.14 87.76 -26.51
C VAL A 248 81.26 86.76 -25.75
N ALA A 249 80.61 87.18 -24.65
CA ALA A 249 79.71 86.34 -23.86
C ALA A 249 78.44 86.00 -24.64
N LYS A 250 77.86 86.97 -25.38
CA LYS A 250 76.72 86.74 -26.27
C LYS A 250 77.02 85.73 -27.36
N ASN A 251 78.16 85.86 -28.05
CA ASN A 251 78.52 84.94 -29.12
C ASN A 251 78.80 83.53 -28.59
N LYS A 252 79.38 83.40 -27.39
CA LYS A 252 79.56 82.11 -26.71
C LYS A 252 78.23 81.48 -26.32
N ALA A 253 77.32 82.24 -25.71
CA ALA A 253 75.98 81.76 -25.36
C ALA A 253 75.12 81.40 -26.58
N LYS A 254 75.24 82.12 -27.70
CA LYS A 254 74.62 81.75 -28.98
C LYS A 254 75.16 80.43 -29.53
N ALA A 255 76.47 80.21 -29.44
CA ALA A 255 77.08 78.94 -29.84
C ALA A 255 76.65 77.78 -28.91
N GLU A 256 76.60 78.00 -27.60
CA GLU A 256 76.15 77.02 -26.61
C GLU A 256 74.65 76.72 -26.71
N LEU A 257 73.81 77.71 -27.01
CA LEU A 257 72.38 77.54 -27.29
C LEU A 257 72.15 76.73 -28.57
N ALA A 258 72.87 77.07 -29.65
CA ALA A 258 72.83 76.30 -30.90
C ALA A 258 73.30 74.86 -30.67
N GLN A 259 74.34 74.66 -29.85
CA GLN A 259 74.83 73.33 -29.47
C GLN A 259 73.82 72.58 -28.58
N HIS A 260 73.15 73.25 -27.63
CA HIS A 260 72.14 72.65 -26.76
C HIS A 260 70.89 72.21 -27.54
N LEU A 261 70.46 73.01 -28.52
CA LEU A 261 69.34 72.70 -29.41
C LEU A 261 69.71 71.65 -30.47
N ALA A 262 70.98 71.59 -30.90
CA ALA A 262 71.47 70.58 -31.83
C ALA A 262 71.85 69.26 -31.14
N GLN A 263 72.18 69.27 -29.84
CA GLN A 263 72.35 68.06 -29.06
C GLN A 263 71.00 67.41 -28.83
N ASP A 264 70.85 66.20 -29.36
CA ASP A 264 69.68 65.38 -29.06
C ASP A 264 69.58 65.15 -27.54
N PRO A 265 68.48 65.55 -26.87
CA PRO A 265 68.32 65.36 -25.44
C PRO A 265 68.05 63.87 -25.13
N LEU A 266 69.10 63.06 -25.20
CA LEU A 266 69.13 61.62 -24.94
C LEU A 266 68.48 61.25 -23.60
N ALA A 267 68.67 62.08 -22.57
CA ALA A 267 68.01 61.88 -21.28
C ALA A 267 66.49 61.95 -21.43
N LEU A 268 65.98 63.02 -22.04
CA LEU A 268 64.55 63.25 -22.25
C LEU A 268 63.93 62.16 -23.13
N GLN A 269 64.60 61.75 -24.20
CA GLN A 269 64.15 60.62 -25.03
C GLN A 269 64.06 59.33 -24.22
N LYS A 270 65.08 59.01 -23.39
CA LYS A 270 65.04 57.85 -22.50
C LYS A 270 63.89 57.90 -21.50
N ALA A 271 63.64 59.06 -20.88
CA ALA A 271 62.51 59.22 -19.95
C ALA A 271 61.15 59.03 -20.64
N LYS A 272 60.98 59.57 -21.85
CA LYS A 272 59.75 59.38 -22.66
C LYS A 272 59.54 57.90 -23.04
N ILE A 273 60.59 57.21 -23.48
CA ILE A 273 60.52 55.78 -23.81
C ILE A 273 60.17 54.96 -22.57
N THR A 274 60.82 55.23 -21.43
CA THR A 274 60.52 54.57 -20.15
C THR A 274 59.07 54.78 -19.74
N GLN A 275 58.55 56.01 -19.84
CA GLN A 275 57.15 56.31 -19.56
C GLN A 275 56.22 55.51 -20.48
N GLU A 276 56.45 55.52 -21.79
CA GLU A 276 55.60 54.81 -22.75
C GLU A 276 55.58 53.29 -22.49
N VAL A 277 56.74 52.71 -22.16
CA VAL A 277 56.84 51.30 -21.76
C VAL A 277 56.04 51.02 -20.48
N LEU A 278 56.11 51.91 -19.49
CA LEU A 278 55.38 51.75 -18.23
C LEU A 278 53.87 51.96 -18.40
N VAL A 279 53.42 52.82 -19.31
CA VAL A 279 51.99 52.93 -19.66
C VAL A 279 51.50 51.60 -20.24
N LYS A 280 52.21 51.03 -21.22
CA LYS A 280 51.87 49.72 -21.80
C LYS A 280 51.89 48.61 -20.75
N LYS A 281 52.84 48.65 -19.81
CA LYS A 281 52.92 47.70 -18.69
C LYS A 281 51.72 47.85 -17.75
N ALA A 282 51.32 49.09 -17.43
CA ALA A 282 50.19 49.39 -16.56
C ALA A 282 48.86 48.93 -17.17
N ASP A 283 48.63 49.21 -18.45
CA ASP A 283 47.42 48.79 -19.17
C ASP A 283 47.31 47.27 -19.21
N LYS A 284 48.42 46.58 -19.52
CA LYS A 284 48.45 45.11 -19.53
C LYS A 284 48.19 44.53 -18.13
N ALA A 285 48.80 45.09 -17.09
CA ALA A 285 48.55 44.67 -15.71
C ALA A 285 47.08 44.86 -15.33
N ALA A 286 46.47 46.01 -15.67
CA ALA A 286 45.08 46.30 -15.39
C ALA A 286 44.12 45.33 -16.11
N GLN A 287 44.41 44.97 -17.36
CA GLN A 287 43.62 43.97 -18.10
C GLN A 287 43.69 42.58 -17.46
N VAL A 288 44.88 42.16 -17.00
CA VAL A 288 45.07 40.88 -16.30
C VAL A 288 44.34 40.87 -14.96
N ALA A 289 44.42 41.95 -14.17
CA ALA A 289 43.71 42.06 -12.89
C ALA A 289 42.20 42.03 -13.07
N LYS A 290 41.68 42.71 -14.10
CA LYS A 290 40.25 42.64 -14.46
C LYS A 290 39.84 41.21 -14.80
N GLY A 291 40.61 40.51 -15.65
CA GLY A 291 40.34 39.11 -15.99
C GLY A 291 40.31 38.19 -14.77
N ALA A 292 41.26 38.36 -13.85
CA ALA A 292 41.30 37.60 -12.60
C ALA A 292 40.11 37.91 -11.68
N THR A 293 39.66 39.16 -11.63
CA THR A 293 38.45 39.57 -10.87
C THR A 293 37.17 38.96 -11.44
N ASP A 294 37.05 38.91 -12.77
CA ASP A 294 35.94 38.28 -13.47
C ASP A 294 35.93 36.75 -13.26
N GLU A 295 37.10 36.11 -13.19
CA GLU A 295 37.24 34.70 -12.82
C GLU A 295 36.87 34.44 -11.36
N ALA A 296 37.34 35.26 -10.42
CA ALA A 296 36.98 35.16 -9.02
C ALA A 296 35.46 35.31 -8.79
N SER A 297 34.83 36.26 -9.50
CA SER A 297 33.38 36.48 -9.44
C SER A 297 32.60 35.27 -9.97
N ARG A 298 33.05 34.65 -11.07
CA ARG A 298 32.45 33.40 -11.59
C ARG A 298 32.63 32.22 -10.65
N ALA A 299 33.81 32.09 -10.04
CA ALA A 299 34.08 31.04 -9.06
C ALA A 299 33.23 31.18 -7.80
N ARG A 300 33.02 32.41 -7.30
CA ARG A 300 32.08 32.71 -6.20
C ARG A 300 30.64 32.28 -6.52
N ALA A 301 30.14 32.65 -7.69
CA ALA A 301 28.79 32.28 -8.11
C ALA A 301 28.62 30.74 -8.23
N SER A 302 29.66 30.05 -8.73
CA SER A 302 29.71 28.58 -8.78
C SER A 302 29.68 27.96 -7.38
N ALA A 303 30.47 28.50 -6.45
CA ALA A 303 30.49 28.05 -5.05
C ALA A 303 29.13 28.23 -4.36
N GLU A 304 28.46 29.37 -4.56
CA GLU A 304 27.13 29.61 -4.03
C GLU A 304 26.08 28.64 -4.60
N ALA A 305 26.10 28.40 -5.92
CA ALA A 305 25.23 27.42 -6.55
C ALA A 305 25.44 26.00 -5.99
N SER A 306 26.70 25.58 -5.83
CA SER A 306 27.04 24.29 -5.23
C SER A 306 26.61 24.20 -3.76
N ALA A 307 26.75 25.27 -2.98
CA ALA A 307 26.30 25.32 -1.59
C ALA A 307 24.77 25.18 -1.47
N ASN A 308 24.02 25.87 -2.33
CA ASN A 308 22.56 25.76 -2.40
C ASN A 308 22.13 24.33 -2.78
N SER A 309 22.78 23.72 -3.77
CA SER A 309 22.52 22.33 -4.17
C SER A 309 22.82 21.34 -3.03
N ALA A 310 23.90 21.55 -2.28
CA ALA A 310 24.23 20.74 -1.11
C ALA A 310 23.18 20.89 0.01
N SER A 311 22.69 22.11 0.27
CA SER A 311 21.63 22.36 1.25
C SER A 311 20.32 21.65 0.88
N GLN A 312 19.89 21.75 -0.38
CA GLN A 312 18.69 21.06 -0.87
C GLN A 312 18.82 19.54 -0.75
N SER A 313 20.01 19.00 -1.06
CA SER A 313 20.25 17.56 -0.99
C SER A 313 20.28 17.04 0.45
N ARG A 314 20.79 17.83 1.42
CA ARG A 314 20.67 17.50 2.85
C ARG A 314 19.21 17.46 3.30
N ALA A 315 18.41 18.47 2.93
CA ALA A 315 16.99 18.50 3.26
C ALA A 315 16.24 17.30 2.66
N ALA A 316 16.58 16.89 1.44
CA ALA A 316 16.04 15.68 0.81
C ALA A 316 16.46 14.40 1.55
N ALA A 317 17.71 14.30 2.01
CA ALA A 317 18.19 13.19 2.81
C ALA A 317 17.47 13.09 4.17
N ASP A 318 17.26 14.21 4.86
CA ASP A 318 16.52 14.27 6.12
C ASP A 318 15.05 13.85 5.93
N ALA A 319 14.40 14.33 4.87
CA ALA A 319 13.04 13.94 4.52
C ALA A 319 12.94 12.43 4.21
N ALA A 320 13.90 11.89 3.46
CA ALA A 320 13.95 10.47 3.14
C ALA A 320 14.21 9.60 4.38
N ALA A 321 15.05 10.06 5.32
CA ALA A 321 15.28 9.40 6.60
C ALA A 321 14.01 9.35 7.46
N ASN A 322 13.24 10.44 7.53
CA ASN A 322 11.97 10.48 8.25
C ASN A 322 10.95 9.51 7.63
N GLN A 323 10.82 9.49 6.29
CA GLN A 323 9.94 8.53 5.59
C GLN A 323 10.36 7.08 5.84
N ALA A 324 11.65 6.77 5.91
CA ALA A 324 12.15 5.44 6.22
C ALA A 324 11.81 5.02 7.67
N ALA A 325 11.92 5.95 8.61
CA ALA A 325 11.54 5.72 10.01
C ALA A 325 10.03 5.45 10.16
N GLU A 326 9.20 6.27 9.50
CA GLU A 326 7.73 6.11 9.49
C GLU A 326 7.32 4.75 8.87
N ALA A 327 7.91 4.39 7.73
CA ALA A 327 7.63 3.10 7.09
C ALA A 327 8.09 1.92 7.94
N THR A 328 9.21 2.03 8.66
CA THR A 328 9.67 1.00 9.61
C THR A 328 8.69 0.83 10.77
N ALA A 329 8.18 1.94 11.33
CA ALA A 329 7.17 1.89 12.39
C ALA A 329 5.85 1.27 11.90
N ALA A 330 5.42 1.61 10.68
CA ALA A 330 4.24 1.01 10.05
C ALA A 330 4.41 -0.50 9.83
N ALA A 331 5.59 -0.95 9.37
CA ALA A 331 5.90 -2.37 9.21
C ALA A 331 5.89 -3.13 10.55
N GLN A 332 6.41 -2.53 11.62
CA GLN A 332 6.36 -3.12 12.96
C GLN A 332 4.92 -3.23 13.49
N ALA A 333 4.09 -2.21 13.29
CA ALA A 333 2.69 -2.24 13.67
C ALA A 333 1.92 -3.32 12.89
N ALA A 334 2.12 -3.40 11.58
CA ALA A 334 1.47 -4.40 10.73
C ALA A 334 1.90 -5.83 11.10
N ARG A 335 3.18 -6.07 11.45
CA ARG A 335 3.64 -7.35 11.99
C ARG A 335 2.92 -7.72 13.29
N ALA A 336 2.82 -6.79 14.24
CA ALA A 336 2.13 -7.04 15.51
C ALA A 336 0.65 -7.36 15.30
N ASP A 337 -0.02 -6.70 14.36
CA ASP A 337 -1.42 -6.98 14.04
C ASP A 337 -1.59 -8.31 13.31
N SER A 338 -0.66 -8.68 12.43
CA SER A 338 -0.60 -10.01 11.82
C SER A 338 -0.44 -11.12 12.88
N GLU A 339 0.43 -10.93 13.87
CA GLU A 339 0.62 -11.88 14.97
C GLU A 339 -0.65 -12.03 15.82
N LYS A 340 -1.32 -10.92 16.17
CA LYS A 340 -2.61 -10.96 16.88
C LYS A 340 -3.69 -11.66 16.08
N ALA A 341 -3.79 -11.38 14.78
CA ALA A 341 -4.78 -12.00 13.90
C ALA A 341 -4.55 -13.51 13.78
N LYS A 342 -3.28 -13.93 13.66
CA LYS A 342 -2.90 -15.35 13.68
C LYS A 342 -3.29 -16.02 15.00
N ALA A 343 -2.95 -15.42 16.15
CA ALA A 343 -3.31 -15.96 17.45
C ALA A 343 -4.83 -16.06 17.64
N ALA A 344 -5.58 -15.06 17.17
CA ALA A 344 -7.04 -15.08 17.19
C ALA A 344 -7.63 -16.19 16.31
N ALA A 345 -7.05 -16.44 15.14
CA ALA A 345 -7.45 -17.53 14.26
C ALA A 345 -7.17 -18.90 14.88
N GLU A 346 -5.97 -19.10 15.45
CA GLU A 346 -5.60 -20.33 16.16
C GLU A 346 -6.52 -20.62 17.34
N ALA A 347 -6.80 -19.61 18.17
CA ALA A 347 -7.72 -19.75 19.30
C ALA A 347 -9.16 -20.09 18.85
N ALA A 348 -9.62 -19.53 17.72
CA ALA A 348 -10.95 -19.83 17.20
C ALA A 348 -11.05 -21.26 16.64
N VAL A 349 -9.98 -21.76 16.01
CA VAL A 349 -9.92 -23.16 15.55
C VAL A 349 -9.89 -24.11 16.75
N GLU A 350 -9.13 -23.79 17.80
CA GLU A 350 -9.11 -24.60 19.02
C GLU A 350 -10.47 -24.64 19.72
N GLU A 351 -11.14 -23.49 19.83
CA GLU A 351 -12.49 -23.40 20.39
C GLU A 351 -13.51 -24.20 19.57
N ALA A 352 -13.45 -24.10 18.24
CA ALA A 352 -14.31 -24.87 17.35
C ALA A 352 -14.06 -26.37 17.54
N ASN A 353 -12.80 -26.82 17.57
CA ASN A 353 -12.45 -28.23 17.80
C ASN A 353 -12.95 -28.76 19.15
N ARG A 354 -12.83 -27.96 20.22
CA ARG A 354 -13.38 -28.34 21.54
C ARG A 354 -14.89 -28.54 21.47
N LYS A 355 -15.60 -27.65 20.78
CA LYS A 355 -17.06 -27.74 20.65
C LYS A 355 -17.53 -28.87 19.74
N ILE A 356 -16.76 -29.25 18.72
CA ILE A 356 -17.00 -30.50 18.00
C ILE A 356 -16.89 -31.69 18.94
N ALA A 357 -15.83 -31.75 19.77
CA ALA A 357 -15.63 -32.87 20.67
C ALA A 357 -16.77 -33.00 21.70
N GLU A 358 -17.26 -31.87 22.23
CA GLU A 358 -18.45 -31.83 23.09
C GLU A 358 -19.73 -32.29 22.36
N ALA A 359 -19.92 -31.84 21.11
CA ALA A 359 -21.07 -32.22 20.29
C ALA A 359 -21.03 -33.71 19.92
N ASP A 360 -19.89 -34.23 19.45
CA ASP A 360 -19.70 -35.64 19.11
C ASP A 360 -19.96 -36.53 20.36
N ALA A 361 -19.45 -36.14 21.54
CA ALA A 361 -19.70 -36.87 22.79
C ALA A 361 -21.18 -36.87 23.20
N TYR A 362 -21.87 -35.73 23.10
CA TYR A 362 -23.31 -35.66 23.38
C TYR A 362 -24.12 -36.49 22.40
N LEU A 363 -23.77 -36.43 21.11
CA LEU A 363 -24.46 -37.17 20.07
C LEU A 363 -24.27 -38.68 20.25
N ASP A 364 -23.08 -39.16 20.64
CA ASP A 364 -22.87 -40.58 20.92
C ASP A 364 -23.73 -41.12 22.06
N GLU A 365 -24.04 -40.30 23.06
CA GLU A 365 -25.00 -40.65 24.11
C GLU A 365 -26.46 -40.54 23.64
N ALA A 366 -26.79 -39.46 22.91
CA ALA A 366 -28.13 -39.21 22.40
C ALA A 366 -28.55 -40.24 21.34
N ARG A 367 -27.61 -40.74 20.52
CA ARG A 367 -27.82 -41.80 19.52
C ARG A 367 -28.52 -43.03 20.08
N LYS A 368 -28.26 -43.37 21.35
CA LYS A 368 -28.84 -44.54 22.04
C LYS A 368 -30.32 -44.34 22.42
N ARG A 369 -30.85 -43.12 22.33
CA ARG A 369 -32.17 -42.72 22.84
C ARG A 369 -33.03 -42.01 21.78
N LEU A 370 -32.39 -41.45 20.76
CA LEU A 370 -33.01 -40.77 19.64
C LEU A 370 -33.60 -41.75 18.62
N PRO A 371 -34.70 -41.36 17.94
CA PRO A 371 -35.25 -42.17 16.86
C PRO A 371 -34.30 -42.15 15.66
N LEU A 372 -34.21 -43.28 14.97
CA LEU A 372 -33.13 -43.58 14.02
C LEU A 372 -33.10 -42.63 12.79
N GLY A 373 -34.26 -42.14 12.34
CA GLY A 373 -34.33 -41.15 11.25
C GLY A 373 -33.77 -39.79 11.64
N ALA A 374 -34.05 -39.33 12.86
CA ALA A 374 -33.46 -38.10 13.40
C ALA A 374 -31.95 -38.25 13.60
N ASN A 375 -31.47 -39.40 14.09
CA ASN A 375 -30.04 -39.69 14.21
C ASN A 375 -29.31 -39.59 12.87
N TRP A 376 -29.85 -40.25 11.84
CA TRP A 376 -29.25 -40.21 10.51
C TRP A 376 -29.22 -38.79 9.93
N TRP A 377 -30.30 -38.02 10.12
CA TRP A 377 -30.37 -36.64 9.63
C TRP A 377 -29.29 -35.76 10.26
N MET A 378 -29.11 -35.89 11.58
CA MET A 378 -28.08 -35.16 12.32
C MET A 378 -26.66 -35.58 11.89
N ASP A 379 -26.42 -36.88 11.67
CA ASP A 379 -25.14 -37.37 11.16
C ASP A 379 -24.81 -36.82 9.77
N ARG A 380 -25.83 -36.71 8.91
CA ARG A 380 -25.65 -36.17 7.56
C ARG A 380 -25.34 -34.68 7.62
N GLU A 381 -26.06 -33.91 8.45
CA GLU A 381 -25.78 -32.49 8.73
C GLU A 381 -24.35 -32.28 9.24
N LEU A 382 -23.90 -33.13 10.18
CA LEU A 382 -22.53 -33.10 10.71
C LEU A 382 -21.50 -33.46 9.66
N THR A 383 -21.77 -34.45 8.83
CA THR A 383 -20.87 -34.87 7.76
C THR A 383 -20.72 -33.76 6.72
N GLU A 384 -21.80 -33.06 6.34
CA GLU A 384 -21.70 -31.90 5.47
C GLU A 384 -20.95 -30.74 6.13
N ALA A 385 -21.28 -30.40 7.38
CA ALA A 385 -20.54 -29.39 8.12
C ALA A 385 -19.04 -29.72 8.21
N LYS A 386 -18.71 -31.00 8.44
CA LYS A 386 -17.33 -31.52 8.45
C LYS A 386 -16.67 -31.43 7.07
N ALA A 387 -17.41 -31.63 5.97
CA ALA A 387 -16.89 -31.49 4.61
C ALA A 387 -16.54 -30.03 4.26
N TYR A 388 -17.30 -29.06 4.77
CA TYR A 388 -17.02 -27.64 4.59
C TYR A 388 -15.95 -27.09 5.56
N LEU A 389 -15.30 -27.95 6.35
CA LEU A 389 -14.21 -27.54 7.24
C LEU A 389 -12.95 -27.09 6.49
N PRO A 390 -12.29 -26.02 6.94
CA PRO A 390 -10.90 -25.78 6.61
C PRO A 390 -10.08 -26.94 7.20
N LYS A 391 -9.52 -27.83 6.35
CA LYS A 391 -8.57 -28.83 6.82
C LYS A 391 -7.34 -28.12 7.39
N SER A 392 -6.63 -28.76 8.34
CA SER A 392 -5.44 -28.22 9.03
C SER A 392 -4.29 -27.74 8.13
N LYS A 393 -4.42 -27.86 6.80
CA LYS A 393 -3.53 -27.34 5.76
C LYS A 393 -4.26 -26.50 4.69
N GLY A 394 -5.22 -25.68 5.09
CA GLY A 394 -5.72 -24.57 4.26
C GLY A 394 -6.47 -25.00 2.98
N GLY A 395 -7.41 -25.94 3.09
CA GLY A 395 -8.29 -26.29 1.99
C GLY A 395 -9.68 -26.72 2.48
N ILE A 396 -10.72 -26.18 1.86
CA ILE A 396 -12.10 -26.66 1.99
C ILE A 396 -12.24 -27.88 1.07
N SER A 397 -12.91 -28.96 1.52
CA SER A 397 -13.24 -30.08 0.65
C SER A 397 -14.17 -29.58 -0.45
N LYS A 398 -13.68 -29.49 -1.69
CA LYS A 398 -14.55 -29.44 -2.86
C LYS A 398 -15.12 -30.84 -3.04
N ASN A 399 -16.38 -31.03 -2.69
CA ASN A 399 -17.17 -32.13 -3.24
C ASN A 399 -17.49 -31.83 -4.70
#